data_AF-A0A0K9PQP4-F1
#
_entry.id   AF-A0A0K9PQP4-F1
#
_cell.length_a   1.000
_cell.length_b   1.000
_cell.length_c   1.000
_cell.angle_alpha   90.00
_cell.angle_beta   90.00
_cell.angle_gamma   90.00
#
_symmetry.space_group_name_H-M   'P 1'
#
loop_
_entity.id
_entity.type
_entity.pdbx_description
1 polymer ?
#
loop_
_entity_poly.entity_id
_entity_poly.type
_entity_poly.pdbx_seq_one_letter_code
_entity_poly.pdbx_strand_id
1 'polypeptide(L)'
;MSKDGIAFCLNSVDLVDSTTAMTSFMSKSTIILPLQKQKGIFSFDLTWAEIKTLKPMLNGPSIEAGLFRNPAVKNEGKFMLLSEFLDFAKKKNVGILVNIKNAAYLASEQGLGIVDAVSSALTKITLDKDHQVYVQSDDSSVLLKFPTYKRIIIIDEVISSVPEAVGKEIKKFADGVNILRSSIIPNVNGFLMNSTQVVEKMQAAKLSVFISVLSNEFTGIAYDFFSDPVAELATYISFGVNGIMTENPATAIAYLKSPCANLDADLPYTILPVEPSALLQLVPNGYIDLPKPAPALKSSDVVAPPLPPVTKKTDRQNVPGKETSSGQLNTPLKSTFFAATITIIILIFMLS
;
A
#
# COMPACT_ATOMS: atom_id res chain seq x y z
N MET A 1 -2.64 -14.66 6.02
CA MET A 1 -3.00 -16.09 6.24
C MET A 1 -3.58 -16.23 7.62
N SER A 2 -4.46 -17.22 7.82
CA SER A 2 -4.94 -17.62 9.15
C SER A 2 -3.89 -18.45 9.89
N LYS A 3 -4.11 -18.67 11.19
CA LYS A 3 -3.27 -19.49 12.08
C LYS A 3 -3.07 -20.93 11.57
N ASP A 4 -4.11 -21.49 10.96
CA ASP A 4 -4.16 -22.84 10.39
C ASP A 4 -3.75 -22.90 8.91
N GLY A 5 -3.09 -21.84 8.41
CA GLY A 5 -2.44 -21.86 7.10
C GLY A 5 -3.34 -21.57 5.90
N ILE A 6 -4.54 -21.03 6.12
CA ILE A 6 -5.46 -20.67 5.02
C ILE A 6 -5.09 -19.29 4.47
N ALA A 7 -4.85 -19.21 3.16
CA ALA A 7 -4.64 -17.97 2.43
C ALA A 7 -5.98 -17.38 1.96
N PHE A 8 -6.23 -16.14 2.34
CA PHE A 8 -7.46 -15.40 2.01
C PHE A 8 -7.11 -13.93 1.72
N CYS A 9 -8.00 -13.24 1.01
CA CYS A 9 -7.82 -11.87 0.58
C CYS A 9 -8.15 -10.89 1.70
N LEU A 10 -7.16 -10.09 2.10
CA LEU A 10 -7.30 -8.92 2.98
C LEU A 10 -6.15 -7.95 2.71
N ASN A 11 -6.34 -6.66 2.97
CA ASN A 11 -5.33 -5.62 2.72
C ASN A 11 -4.21 -5.57 3.77
N SER A 12 -4.46 -6.10 4.98
CA SER A 12 -3.51 -6.12 6.09
C SER A 12 -3.55 -7.45 6.84
N VAL A 13 -2.49 -7.74 7.59
CA VAL A 13 -2.48 -8.81 8.59
C VAL A 13 -3.19 -8.41 9.87
N ASP A 14 -3.32 -7.10 10.15
CA ASP A 14 -4.13 -6.59 11.25
C ASP A 14 -5.60 -6.51 10.81
N LEU A 15 -6.46 -7.14 11.60
CA LEU A 15 -7.89 -7.26 11.37
C LEU A 15 -8.69 -6.10 11.96
N VAL A 16 -8.08 -5.22 12.77
CA VAL A 16 -8.80 -4.19 13.53
C VAL A 16 -9.54 -3.20 12.62
N ASP A 17 -8.86 -2.66 11.60
CA ASP A 17 -9.44 -1.60 10.75
C ASP A 17 -10.26 -2.12 9.57
N SER A 18 -10.29 -3.43 9.37
CA SER A 18 -10.90 -4.09 8.21
C SER A 18 -11.98 -5.10 8.58
N THR A 19 -12.23 -5.33 9.88
CA THR A 19 -13.20 -6.30 10.36
C THR A 19 -13.77 -5.95 11.74
N THR A 20 -14.76 -6.71 12.21
CA THR A 20 -15.26 -6.64 13.60
C THR A 20 -14.37 -7.35 14.63
N ALA A 21 -13.07 -7.56 14.36
CA ALA A 21 -12.18 -8.31 15.26
C ALA A 21 -12.10 -7.70 16.67
N MET A 22 -12.10 -6.36 16.75
CA MET A 22 -11.95 -5.67 18.03
C MET A 22 -13.09 -5.97 19.02
N THR A 23 -14.31 -6.26 18.54
CA THR A 23 -15.43 -6.57 19.42
C THR A 23 -15.38 -7.99 19.98
N SER A 24 -14.80 -8.94 19.22
CA SER A 24 -14.86 -10.38 19.54
C SER A 24 -13.54 -10.94 20.06
N PHE A 25 -12.41 -10.32 19.73
CA PHE A 25 -11.08 -10.84 20.00
C PHE A 25 -10.15 -9.81 20.64
N MET A 26 -10.69 -8.80 21.34
CA MET A 26 -9.90 -7.78 22.05
C MET A 26 -8.83 -8.38 22.97
N SER A 27 -9.12 -9.51 23.61
CA SER A 27 -8.18 -10.23 24.49
C SER A 27 -6.94 -10.79 23.78
N LYS A 28 -6.97 -10.90 22.45
CA LYS A 28 -5.83 -11.32 21.61
C LYS A 28 -5.04 -10.12 21.07
N SER A 29 -5.41 -8.90 21.44
CA SER A 29 -4.75 -7.69 20.95
C SER A 29 -3.33 -7.59 21.49
N THR A 30 -2.36 -7.35 20.61
CA THR A 30 -0.93 -7.30 20.97
C THR A 30 -0.16 -6.34 20.06
N ILE A 31 1.06 -5.98 20.47
CA ILE A 31 1.99 -5.17 19.67
C ILE A 31 3.03 -6.12 19.07
N ILE A 32 3.19 -6.06 17.75
CA ILE A 32 4.25 -6.78 17.02
C ILE A 32 5.08 -5.73 16.29
N LEU A 33 6.15 -5.27 16.95
CA LEU A 33 6.97 -4.15 16.48
C LEU A 33 7.48 -4.27 15.04
N PRO A 34 7.88 -5.47 14.54
CA PRO A 34 8.25 -5.63 13.13
C PRO A 34 7.11 -5.37 12.13
N LEU A 35 5.84 -5.44 12.57
CA LEU A 35 4.67 -5.24 11.72
C LEU A 35 4.07 -3.85 11.92
N GLN A 36 3.88 -3.43 13.17
CA GLN A 36 3.28 -2.15 13.52
C GLN A 36 3.57 -1.74 14.96
N LYS A 37 3.45 -0.44 15.24
CA LYS A 37 3.68 0.15 16.57
C LYS A 37 2.43 0.10 17.46
N GLN A 38 1.25 -0.04 16.86
CA GLN A 38 -0.01 -0.04 17.59
C GLN A 38 -0.49 -1.47 17.90
N LYS A 39 -1.34 -1.55 18.92
CA LYS A 39 -2.03 -2.79 19.25
C LYS A 39 -2.93 -3.22 18.09
N GLY A 40 -2.71 -4.43 17.60
CA GLY A 40 -3.48 -5.04 16.52
C GLY A 40 -4.05 -6.39 16.93
N ILE A 41 -4.96 -6.92 16.10
CA ILE A 41 -5.44 -8.31 16.20
C ILE A 41 -5.07 -8.98 14.88
N PHE A 42 -4.09 -9.90 14.92
CA PHE A 42 -3.47 -10.39 13.71
C PHE A 42 -4.15 -11.64 13.15
N SER A 43 -4.26 -11.73 11.82
CA SER A 43 -4.93 -12.83 11.13
C SER A 43 -4.30 -14.20 11.45
N PHE A 44 -2.98 -14.24 11.65
CA PHE A 44 -2.24 -15.46 11.96
C PHE A 44 -2.39 -15.94 13.42
N ASP A 45 -3.09 -15.18 14.27
CA ASP A 45 -3.43 -15.59 15.64
C ASP A 45 -4.84 -16.20 15.76
N LEU A 46 -5.62 -16.15 14.66
CA LEU A 46 -6.97 -16.70 14.54
C LEU A 46 -7.01 -17.84 13.51
N THR A 47 -7.72 -18.91 13.84
CA THR A 47 -8.06 -19.98 12.89
C THR A 47 -9.00 -19.46 11.81
N TRP A 48 -9.06 -20.13 10.66
CA TRP A 48 -10.01 -19.76 9.61
C TRP A 48 -11.46 -19.86 10.10
N ALA A 49 -11.76 -20.80 11.00
CA ALA A 49 -13.08 -20.91 11.63
C ALA A 49 -13.44 -19.65 12.45
N GLU A 50 -12.51 -19.12 13.25
CA GLU A 50 -12.67 -17.87 13.99
C GLU A 50 -12.77 -16.66 13.06
N ILE A 51 -11.95 -16.58 12.01
CA ILE A 51 -12.01 -15.46 11.04
C ILE A 51 -13.37 -15.41 10.36
N LYS A 52 -13.97 -16.56 10.02
CA LYS A 52 -15.31 -16.62 9.41
C LYS A 52 -16.43 -16.12 10.33
N THR A 53 -16.22 -16.00 11.64
CA THR A 53 -17.22 -15.39 12.54
C THR A 53 -17.17 -13.86 12.51
N LEU A 54 -16.09 -13.28 11.96
CA LEU A 54 -15.95 -11.84 11.79
C LEU A 54 -16.75 -11.34 10.60
N LYS A 55 -17.11 -10.06 10.63
CA LYS A 55 -17.65 -9.36 9.47
C LYS A 55 -16.56 -8.46 8.91
N PRO A 56 -16.21 -8.56 7.61
CA PRO A 56 -15.42 -7.53 6.94
C PRO A 56 -16.06 -6.16 7.14
N MET A 57 -15.24 -5.12 7.16
CA MET A 57 -15.64 -3.74 7.31
C MET A 57 -15.18 -2.93 6.10
N LEU A 58 -16.12 -2.21 5.49
CA LEU A 58 -15.81 -1.24 4.45
C LEU A 58 -15.14 -0.03 5.11
N ASN A 59 -13.84 0.12 4.87
CA ASN A 59 -13.05 1.24 5.35
C ASN A 59 -12.67 2.19 4.19
N GLY A 60 -12.14 3.35 4.57
CA GLY A 60 -11.67 4.38 3.68
C GLY A 60 -10.63 5.24 4.40
N PRO A 61 -10.03 6.23 3.70
CA PRO A 61 -8.90 6.99 4.20
C PRO A 61 -9.18 7.84 5.44
N SER A 62 -10.45 8.03 5.82
CA SER A 62 -10.85 8.86 6.96
C SER A 62 -11.64 8.07 8.03
N ILE A 63 -11.41 6.76 8.13
CA ILE A 63 -12.05 5.91 9.15
C ILE A 63 -11.71 6.36 10.58
N GLU A 64 -10.50 6.87 10.82
CA GLU A 64 -10.07 7.42 12.11
C GLU A 64 -10.88 8.65 12.53
N ALA A 65 -11.38 9.42 11.55
CA ALA A 65 -12.30 10.54 11.78
C ALA A 65 -13.78 10.09 11.90
N GLY A 66 -14.04 8.79 11.91
CA GLY A 66 -15.39 8.22 11.95
C GLY A 66 -16.15 8.31 10.62
N LEU A 67 -15.46 8.63 9.51
CA LEU A 67 -16.06 8.76 8.19
C LEU A 67 -15.99 7.44 7.42
N PHE A 68 -17.08 6.68 7.48
CA PHE A 68 -17.23 5.43 6.73
C PHE A 68 -17.80 5.70 5.34
N ARG A 69 -17.29 4.98 4.32
CA ARG A 69 -17.72 5.11 2.92
C ARG A 69 -19.23 4.91 2.74
N ASN A 70 -19.75 3.79 3.25
CA ASN A 70 -21.17 3.50 3.21
C ASN A 70 -21.60 2.87 4.56
N PRO A 71 -22.05 3.70 5.53
CA PRO A 71 -22.43 3.24 6.84
C PRO A 71 -23.55 2.19 6.85
N ALA A 72 -24.47 2.25 5.87
CA ALA A 72 -25.63 1.35 5.81
C ALA A 72 -25.24 -0.10 5.53
N VAL A 73 -24.24 -0.31 4.67
CA VAL A 73 -23.78 -1.65 4.23
C VAL A 73 -22.36 -1.96 4.71
N LYS A 74 -21.88 -1.24 5.75
CA LYS A 74 -20.48 -1.27 6.19
C LYS A 74 -19.93 -2.66 6.50
N ASN A 75 -20.80 -3.64 6.77
CA ASN A 75 -20.44 -5.02 7.12
C ASN A 75 -20.99 -6.10 6.17
N GLU A 76 -21.49 -5.74 4.98
CA GLU A 76 -22.13 -6.69 4.05
C GLU A 76 -21.14 -7.51 3.20
N GLY A 77 -19.83 -7.26 3.35
CA GLY A 77 -18.77 -7.99 2.67
C GLY A 77 -18.60 -9.44 3.15
N LYS A 78 -17.86 -10.22 2.37
CA LYS A 78 -17.46 -11.60 2.71
C LYS A 78 -15.97 -11.76 2.48
N PHE A 79 -15.31 -12.56 3.31
CA PHE A 79 -13.93 -12.97 3.04
C PHE A 79 -13.92 -13.89 1.82
N MET A 80 -12.85 -13.78 1.03
CA MET A 80 -12.63 -14.57 -0.17
C MET A 80 -11.33 -15.34 0.00
N LEU A 81 -11.34 -16.65 -0.26
CA LEU A 81 -10.10 -17.43 -0.31
C LEU A 81 -9.26 -17.01 -1.51
N LEU A 82 -7.94 -17.18 -1.43
CA LEU A 82 -7.06 -16.89 -2.55
C LEU A 82 -7.47 -17.67 -3.81
N SER A 83 -7.83 -18.95 -3.68
CA SER A 83 -8.28 -19.77 -4.81
C SER A 83 -9.58 -19.23 -5.43
N GLU A 84 -10.55 -18.84 -4.60
CA GLU A 84 -11.83 -18.30 -5.05
C GLU A 84 -11.65 -16.97 -5.78
N PHE A 85 -10.72 -16.13 -5.32
CA PHE A 85 -10.34 -14.89 -5.99
C PHE A 85 -9.74 -15.15 -7.37
N LEU A 86 -8.82 -16.11 -7.48
CA LEU A 86 -8.20 -16.45 -8.76
C LEU A 86 -9.23 -17.03 -9.75
N ASP A 87 -10.12 -17.92 -9.29
CA ASP A 87 -11.21 -18.46 -10.11
C ASP A 87 -12.18 -17.35 -10.57
N PHE A 88 -12.50 -16.41 -9.67
CA PHE A 88 -13.31 -15.25 -9.99
C PHE A 88 -12.67 -14.38 -11.07
N ALA A 89 -11.38 -14.06 -10.93
CA ALA A 89 -10.65 -13.24 -11.89
C ALA A 89 -10.60 -13.90 -13.28
N LYS A 90 -10.30 -15.20 -13.33
CA LYS A 90 -10.34 -16.00 -14.56
C LYS A 90 -11.72 -15.96 -15.21
N LYS A 91 -12.79 -16.21 -14.44
CA LYS A 91 -14.17 -16.19 -14.95
C LYS A 91 -14.56 -14.82 -15.52
N LYS A 92 -14.00 -13.74 -14.97
CA LYS A 92 -14.24 -12.37 -15.42
C LYS A 92 -13.30 -11.93 -16.55
N ASN A 93 -12.30 -12.74 -16.90
CA ASN A 93 -11.28 -12.43 -17.88
C ASN A 93 -10.58 -11.08 -17.58
N VAL A 94 -10.14 -10.91 -16.34
CA VAL A 94 -9.45 -9.69 -15.86
C VAL A 94 -8.04 -10.02 -15.37
N GLY A 95 -7.14 -9.04 -15.48
CA GLY A 95 -5.79 -9.15 -14.93
C GLY A 95 -5.79 -9.38 -13.41
N ILE A 96 -4.75 -10.05 -12.93
CA ILE A 96 -4.58 -10.43 -11.52
C ILE A 96 -3.38 -9.68 -10.95
N LEU A 97 -3.55 -9.07 -9.79
CA LEU A 97 -2.47 -8.50 -8.99
C LEU A 97 -2.53 -9.07 -7.58
N VAL A 98 -1.53 -9.89 -7.22
CA VAL A 98 -1.42 -10.46 -5.87
C VAL A 98 -0.39 -9.67 -5.08
N ASN A 99 -0.81 -9.12 -3.93
CA ASN A 99 0.09 -8.47 -2.98
C ASN A 99 0.52 -9.45 -1.89
N ILE A 100 1.83 -9.59 -1.69
CA ILE A 100 2.42 -10.40 -0.62
C ILE A 100 3.25 -9.48 0.26
N LYS A 101 2.84 -9.31 1.52
CA LYS A 101 3.59 -8.60 2.56
C LYS A 101 3.92 -9.50 3.73
N ASN A 102 4.93 -9.11 4.51
CA ASN A 102 5.31 -9.77 5.76
C ASN A 102 5.73 -11.25 5.61
N ALA A 103 6.21 -11.65 4.43
CA ALA A 103 6.51 -13.06 4.13
C ALA A 103 7.59 -13.64 5.06
N ALA A 104 8.68 -12.90 5.30
CA ALA A 104 9.73 -13.34 6.20
C ALA A 104 9.23 -13.55 7.64
N TYR A 105 8.43 -12.61 8.16
CA TYR A 105 7.83 -12.72 9.49
C TYR A 105 6.88 -13.93 9.60
N LEU A 106 6.02 -14.12 8.59
CA LEU A 106 5.10 -15.27 8.56
C LEU A 106 5.88 -16.59 8.55
N ALA A 107 6.97 -16.69 7.79
CA ALA A 107 7.78 -17.90 7.70
C ALA A 107 8.56 -18.18 8.99
N SER A 108 9.31 -17.20 9.51
CA SER A 108 10.18 -17.42 10.68
C SER A 108 9.38 -17.49 11.97
N GLU A 109 8.47 -16.55 12.22
CA GLU A 109 7.81 -16.38 13.52
C GLU A 109 6.50 -17.14 13.65
N GLN A 110 5.80 -17.36 12.54
CA GLN A 110 4.49 -18.00 12.54
C GLN A 110 4.49 -19.41 11.93
N GLY A 111 5.55 -19.80 11.22
CA GLY A 111 5.61 -21.08 10.51
C GLY A 111 4.61 -21.17 9.36
N LEU A 112 4.31 -20.04 8.73
CA LEU A 112 3.33 -19.91 7.65
C LEU A 112 4.02 -19.51 6.33
N GLY A 113 3.96 -20.40 5.33
CA GLY A 113 4.54 -20.18 4.01
C GLY A 113 3.59 -19.48 3.03
N ILE A 114 3.45 -18.15 3.13
CA ILE A 114 2.59 -17.39 2.20
C ILE A 114 3.09 -17.46 0.75
N VAL A 115 4.40 -17.45 0.55
CA VAL A 115 5.02 -17.51 -0.79
C VAL A 115 4.68 -18.83 -1.47
N ASP A 116 4.81 -19.95 -0.75
CA ASP A 116 4.47 -21.28 -1.26
C ASP A 116 2.97 -21.42 -1.50
N ALA A 117 2.14 -20.86 -0.62
CA ALA A 117 0.69 -20.86 -0.79
C ALA A 117 0.26 -20.10 -2.06
N VAL A 118 0.82 -18.91 -2.30
CA VAL A 118 0.52 -18.13 -3.51
C VAL A 118 1.06 -18.79 -4.77
N SER A 119 2.31 -19.28 -4.75
CA SER A 119 2.91 -20.01 -5.87
C SER A 119 2.10 -21.26 -6.23
N SER A 120 1.69 -22.03 -5.22
CA SER A 120 0.84 -23.22 -5.40
C SER A 120 -0.54 -22.86 -5.97
N ALA A 121 -1.14 -21.75 -5.53
CA ALA A 121 -2.44 -21.31 -6.04
C ALA A 121 -2.35 -20.85 -7.50
N LEU A 122 -1.33 -20.04 -7.83
CA LEU A 122 -1.12 -19.52 -9.19
C LEU A 122 -0.73 -20.60 -10.20
N THR A 123 -0.01 -21.64 -9.79
CA THR A 123 0.35 -22.78 -10.65
C THR A 123 -0.82 -23.74 -10.89
N LYS A 124 -1.74 -23.87 -9.93
CA LYS A 124 -2.93 -24.71 -10.06
C LYS A 124 -3.99 -24.12 -10.98
N ILE A 125 -4.08 -22.80 -11.08
CA ILE A 125 -5.05 -22.16 -11.97
C ILE A 125 -4.55 -22.18 -13.42
N THR A 126 -5.36 -22.75 -14.32
CA THR A 126 -5.09 -22.68 -15.76
C THR A 126 -5.56 -21.32 -16.28
N LEU A 127 -4.63 -20.40 -16.48
CA LEU A 127 -4.87 -19.09 -17.09
C LEU A 127 -4.59 -19.12 -18.60
N ASP A 128 -5.32 -18.31 -19.36
CA ASP A 128 -5.04 -18.12 -20.79
C ASP A 128 -3.68 -17.42 -21.00
N LYS A 129 -3.06 -17.60 -22.17
CA LYS A 129 -1.69 -17.12 -22.43
C LYS A 129 -1.54 -15.60 -22.33
N ASP A 130 -2.63 -14.86 -22.49
CA ASP A 130 -2.71 -13.40 -22.46
C ASP A 130 -3.18 -12.84 -21.11
N HIS A 131 -3.53 -13.70 -20.13
CA HIS A 131 -3.87 -13.26 -18.78
C HIS A 131 -2.67 -12.57 -18.13
N GLN A 132 -2.82 -11.29 -17.81
CA GLN A 132 -1.79 -10.54 -17.11
C GLN A 132 -1.82 -10.87 -15.63
N VAL A 133 -0.71 -11.40 -15.11
CA VAL A 133 -0.51 -11.65 -13.69
C VAL A 133 0.67 -10.83 -13.19
N TYR A 134 0.41 -10.05 -12.16
CA TYR A 134 1.38 -9.27 -11.42
C TYR A 134 1.50 -9.83 -10.00
N VAL A 135 2.73 -9.94 -9.52
CA VAL A 135 3.02 -10.19 -8.10
C VAL A 135 3.71 -8.94 -7.57
N GLN A 136 3.13 -8.36 -6.53
CA GLN A 136 3.73 -7.22 -5.84
C GLN A 136 4.11 -7.60 -4.41
N SER A 137 5.21 -7.03 -3.93
CA SER A 137 5.72 -7.22 -2.58
C SER A 137 6.64 -6.06 -2.21
N ASP A 138 6.80 -5.81 -0.92
CA ASP A 138 7.83 -4.97 -0.32
C ASP A 138 9.19 -5.68 -0.18
N ASP A 139 9.24 -6.99 -0.50
CA ASP A 139 10.40 -7.84 -0.29
C ASP A 139 10.94 -8.39 -1.62
N SER A 140 12.16 -7.99 -2.01
CA SER A 140 12.80 -8.46 -3.25
C SER A 140 12.98 -9.97 -3.30
N SER A 141 13.21 -10.62 -2.15
CA SER A 141 13.42 -12.05 -2.07
C SER A 141 12.13 -12.84 -2.32
N VAL A 142 10.97 -12.25 -1.99
CA VAL A 142 9.65 -12.75 -2.40
C VAL A 142 9.50 -12.67 -3.92
N LEU A 143 9.77 -11.51 -4.52
CA LEU A 143 9.61 -11.30 -5.97
C LEU A 143 10.44 -12.27 -6.81
N LEU A 144 11.66 -12.61 -6.36
CA LEU A 144 12.52 -13.60 -7.02
C LEU A 144 11.93 -15.01 -7.07
N LYS A 145 10.93 -15.33 -6.25
CA LYS A 145 10.21 -16.63 -6.28
C LYS A 145 9.12 -16.70 -7.37
N PHE A 146 8.86 -15.60 -8.07
CA PHE A 146 7.81 -15.50 -9.08
C PHE A 146 8.35 -15.05 -10.45
N PRO A 147 9.36 -15.73 -11.03
CA PRO A 147 10.01 -15.29 -12.27
C PRO A 147 9.11 -15.34 -13.52
N THR A 148 8.01 -16.08 -13.47
CA THR A 148 7.06 -16.23 -14.57
C THR A 148 6.06 -15.08 -14.69
N TYR A 149 5.94 -14.24 -13.66
CA TYR A 149 4.96 -13.17 -13.56
C TYR A 149 5.64 -11.80 -13.58
N LYS A 150 4.87 -10.74 -13.87
CA LYS A 150 5.40 -9.38 -13.77
C LYS A 150 5.59 -9.03 -12.29
N ARG A 151 6.82 -8.69 -11.90
CA ARG A 151 7.19 -8.43 -10.50
C ARG A 151 7.19 -6.94 -10.20
N ILE A 152 6.46 -6.51 -9.18
CA ILE A 152 6.34 -5.11 -8.80
C ILE A 152 6.86 -4.93 -7.37
N ILE A 153 7.94 -4.16 -7.18
CA ILE A 153 8.38 -3.80 -5.82
C ILE A 153 7.54 -2.64 -5.30
N ILE A 154 7.04 -2.76 -4.06
CA ILE A 154 6.29 -1.71 -3.38
C ILE A 154 7.27 -0.85 -2.59
N ILE A 155 7.13 0.47 -2.70
CA ILE A 155 7.85 1.44 -1.87
C ILE A 155 6.78 2.20 -1.09
N ASP A 156 6.52 1.74 0.14
CA ASP A 156 5.49 2.31 1.04
C ASP A 156 5.97 3.60 1.74
N GLU A 157 7.20 4.04 1.50
CA GLU A 157 7.73 5.30 2.01
C GLU A 157 7.75 6.38 0.93
N VAL A 158 7.58 7.64 1.36
CA VAL A 158 7.75 8.78 0.46
C VAL A 158 9.24 8.98 0.19
N ILE A 159 9.61 9.06 -1.09
CA ILE A 159 10.98 9.28 -1.56
C ILE A 159 11.05 10.52 -2.44
N SER A 160 12.19 11.23 -2.41
CA SER A 160 12.39 12.43 -3.24
C SER A 160 13.25 12.20 -4.48
N SER A 161 14.02 11.12 -4.51
CA SER A 161 14.96 10.83 -5.61
C SER A 161 15.35 9.36 -5.64
N VAL A 162 15.83 8.93 -6.81
CA VAL A 162 16.27 7.56 -7.08
C VAL A 162 17.68 7.60 -7.67
N PRO A 163 18.71 7.19 -6.90
CA PRO A 163 20.05 7.03 -7.45
C PRO A 163 20.07 5.99 -8.59
N GLU A 164 20.82 6.25 -9.65
CA GLU A 164 20.87 5.37 -10.83
C GLU A 164 21.26 3.92 -10.48
N ALA A 165 22.21 3.75 -9.55
CA ALA A 165 22.63 2.44 -9.06
C ALA A 165 21.48 1.66 -8.42
N VAL A 166 20.61 2.34 -7.65
CA VAL A 166 19.46 1.72 -6.97
C VAL A 166 18.39 1.33 -7.98
N GLY A 167 18.09 2.17 -8.97
CA GLY A 167 17.18 1.81 -10.07
C GLY A 167 17.66 0.58 -10.85
N LYS A 168 18.96 0.53 -11.19
CA LYS A 168 19.58 -0.64 -11.83
C LYS A 168 19.52 -1.90 -10.96
N GLU A 169 19.63 -1.75 -9.65
CA GLU A 169 19.53 -2.84 -8.70
C GLU A 169 18.11 -3.41 -8.61
N ILE A 170 17.09 -2.55 -8.51
CA ILE A 170 15.68 -2.96 -8.54
C ILE A 170 15.37 -3.78 -9.79
N LYS A 171 15.91 -3.37 -10.95
CA LYS A 171 15.67 -4.06 -12.21
C LYS A 171 16.14 -5.52 -12.23
N LYS A 172 17.03 -5.93 -11.32
CA LYS A 172 17.48 -7.33 -11.20
C LYS A 172 16.38 -8.26 -10.69
N PHE A 173 15.43 -7.75 -9.90
CA PHE A 173 14.40 -8.56 -9.24
C PHE A 173 12.96 -8.09 -9.50
N ALA A 174 12.75 -6.91 -10.08
CA ALA A 174 11.44 -6.37 -10.40
C ALA A 174 11.36 -5.83 -11.84
N ASP A 175 10.16 -5.86 -12.41
CA ASP A 175 9.81 -5.33 -13.72
C ASP A 175 9.22 -3.91 -13.62
N GLY A 176 8.67 -3.58 -12.46
CA GLY A 176 8.17 -2.25 -12.13
C GLY A 176 8.18 -1.95 -10.64
N VAL A 177 7.78 -0.73 -10.32
CA VAL A 177 7.69 -0.19 -8.96
C VAL A 177 6.26 0.31 -8.72
N ASN A 178 5.75 0.16 -7.50
CA ASN A 178 4.55 0.84 -7.03
C ASN A 178 4.97 1.84 -5.95
N ILE A 179 4.81 3.12 -6.21
CA ILE A 179 5.25 4.21 -5.33
C ILE A 179 4.06 5.03 -4.84
N LEU A 180 4.22 5.66 -3.68
CA LEU A 180 3.23 6.62 -3.20
C LEU A 180 3.15 7.84 -4.13
N ARG A 181 1.95 8.34 -4.41
CA ARG A 181 1.71 9.56 -5.22
C ARG A 181 2.47 10.78 -4.70
N SER A 182 2.68 10.85 -3.38
CA SER A 182 3.46 11.88 -2.70
C SER A 182 4.96 11.84 -3.01
N SER A 183 5.48 10.74 -3.56
CA SER A 183 6.86 10.64 -4.06
C SER A 183 7.04 11.31 -5.41
N ILE A 184 5.95 11.60 -6.13
CA ILE A 184 5.97 12.34 -7.40
C ILE A 184 5.72 13.82 -7.13
N ILE A 185 4.62 14.12 -6.43
CA ILE A 185 4.28 15.48 -6.01
C ILE A 185 4.03 15.45 -4.51
N PRO A 186 4.96 15.95 -3.68
CA PRO A 186 4.77 15.99 -2.23
C PRO A 186 3.56 16.85 -1.87
N ASN A 187 2.84 16.44 -0.83
CA ASN A 187 1.73 17.19 -0.27
C ASN A 187 2.09 17.65 1.15
N VAL A 188 1.95 18.94 1.42
CA VAL A 188 2.18 19.53 2.75
C VAL A 188 0.97 20.37 3.12
N ASN A 189 0.33 20.02 4.23
CA ASN A 189 -0.88 20.71 4.72
C ASN A 189 -1.99 20.85 3.66
N GLY A 190 -2.10 19.88 2.75
CA GLY A 190 -3.08 19.90 1.67
C GLY A 190 -2.62 20.60 0.38
N PHE A 191 -1.45 21.23 0.36
CA PHE A 191 -0.91 21.91 -0.82
C PHE A 191 0.13 21.05 -1.55
N LEU A 192 0.09 21.07 -2.88
CA LEU A 192 1.10 20.44 -3.72
C LEU A 192 2.39 21.26 -3.70
N MET A 193 3.50 20.55 -3.55
CA MET A 193 4.85 21.09 -3.66
C MET A 193 5.42 20.82 -5.04
N ASN A 194 6.66 21.27 -5.29
CA ASN A 194 7.37 20.97 -6.54
C ASN A 194 7.49 19.46 -6.77
N SER A 195 7.24 19.04 -8.02
CA SER A 195 7.37 17.64 -8.42
C SER A 195 8.82 17.15 -8.37
N THR A 196 8.98 15.84 -8.19
CA THR A 196 10.27 15.15 -8.19
C THR A 196 10.57 14.54 -9.56
N GLN A 197 11.81 14.06 -9.74
CA GLN A 197 12.23 13.30 -10.92
C GLN A 197 12.10 11.76 -10.73
N VAL A 198 11.34 11.30 -9.72
CA VAL A 198 11.30 9.88 -9.34
C VAL A 198 10.81 9.00 -10.50
N VAL A 199 9.75 9.43 -11.21
CA VAL A 199 9.18 8.68 -12.34
C VAL A 199 10.21 8.53 -13.46
N GLU A 200 10.83 9.64 -13.87
CA GLU A 200 11.80 9.69 -14.95
C GLU A 200 13.03 8.81 -14.65
N LYS A 201 13.53 8.86 -13.40
CA LYS A 201 14.69 8.04 -12.98
C LYS A 201 14.37 6.55 -12.95
N MET A 202 13.17 6.17 -12.52
CA MET A 202 12.71 4.77 -12.55
C MET A 202 12.54 4.27 -13.99
N GLN A 203 11.94 5.08 -14.87
CA GLN A 203 11.78 4.74 -16.28
C GLN A 203 13.12 4.67 -17.03
N ALA A 204 14.07 5.55 -16.72
CA ALA A 204 15.44 5.48 -17.24
C ALA A 204 16.14 4.16 -16.85
N ALA A 205 15.78 3.59 -15.70
CA ALA A 205 16.20 2.25 -15.27
C ALA A 205 15.38 1.10 -15.90
N LYS A 206 14.49 1.39 -16.85
CA LYS A 206 13.60 0.45 -17.53
C LYS A 206 12.59 -0.25 -16.59
N LEU A 207 12.12 0.46 -15.57
CA LEU A 207 11.08 0.01 -14.66
C LEU A 207 9.74 0.64 -15.04
N SER A 208 8.68 -0.17 -15.08
CA SER A 208 7.32 0.36 -15.16
C SER A 208 6.94 1.03 -13.85
N VAL A 209 6.34 2.23 -13.89
CA VAL A 209 5.97 2.98 -12.68
C VAL A 209 4.47 2.92 -12.48
N PHE A 210 4.06 2.33 -11.36
CA PHE A 210 2.70 2.36 -10.84
C PHE A 210 2.64 3.32 -9.67
N ILE A 211 1.49 3.98 -9.50
CA ILE A 211 1.28 4.90 -8.39
C ILE A 211 0.14 4.44 -7.50
N SER A 212 0.30 4.65 -6.20
CA SER A 212 -0.71 4.34 -5.20
C SER A 212 -0.79 5.42 -4.11
N VAL A 213 -1.88 5.52 -3.35
CA VAL A 213 -3.24 5.10 -3.73
C VAL A 213 -4.03 6.36 -4.10
N LEU A 214 -4.77 6.29 -5.20
CA LEU A 214 -5.68 7.34 -5.65
C LEU A 214 -7.09 7.05 -5.14
N SER A 215 -7.75 8.07 -4.61
CA SER A 215 -9.05 7.93 -3.95
C SER A 215 -9.90 9.17 -4.18
N ASN A 216 -11.22 8.99 -4.33
CA ASN A 216 -12.14 10.09 -4.61
C ASN A 216 -12.47 10.95 -3.38
N GLU A 217 -12.16 10.49 -2.17
CA GLU A 217 -12.49 11.19 -0.94
C GLU A 217 -11.76 12.54 -0.88
N PHE A 218 -12.54 13.63 -0.90
CA PHE A 218 -12.03 14.99 -0.98
C PHE A 218 -11.05 15.35 0.15
N THR A 219 -11.15 14.70 1.32
CA THR A 219 -10.23 14.88 2.45
C THR A 219 -8.81 14.40 2.15
N GLY A 220 -8.65 13.49 1.18
CA GLY A 220 -7.36 13.01 0.70
C GLY A 220 -6.86 13.71 -0.55
N ILE A 221 -7.61 14.66 -1.12
CA ILE A 221 -7.26 15.36 -2.36
C ILE A 221 -6.67 16.72 -2.00
N ALA A 222 -5.52 17.06 -2.60
CA ALA A 222 -4.87 18.35 -2.41
C ALA A 222 -5.75 19.53 -2.86
N TYR A 223 -5.59 20.70 -2.24
CA TYR A 223 -6.34 21.90 -2.59
C TYR A 223 -6.11 22.33 -4.04
N ASP A 224 -4.91 22.10 -4.58
CA ASP A 224 -4.55 22.40 -5.96
C ASP A 224 -5.43 21.67 -6.98
N PHE A 225 -6.03 20.53 -6.60
CA PHE A 225 -6.98 19.81 -7.44
C PHE A 225 -8.42 20.30 -7.30
N PHE A 226 -8.70 21.31 -6.47
CA PHE A 226 -10.06 21.82 -6.20
C PHE A 226 -11.06 20.72 -5.81
N SER A 227 -10.60 19.73 -5.05
CA SER A 227 -11.37 18.53 -4.66
C SER A 227 -11.86 17.68 -5.84
N ASP A 228 -11.28 17.83 -7.03
CA ASP A 228 -11.61 17.04 -8.22
C ASP A 228 -10.66 15.84 -8.38
N PRO A 229 -11.14 14.59 -8.20
CA PRO A 229 -10.32 13.39 -8.38
C PRO A 229 -9.93 13.14 -9.84
N VAL A 230 -10.64 13.72 -10.81
CA VAL A 230 -10.32 13.60 -12.23
C VAL A 230 -9.14 14.52 -12.59
N ALA A 231 -9.07 15.72 -12.00
CA ALA A 231 -7.91 16.59 -12.12
C ALA A 231 -6.66 15.94 -11.52
N GLU A 232 -6.81 15.24 -10.39
CA GLU A 232 -5.72 14.46 -9.80
C GLU A 232 -5.25 13.33 -10.74
N LEU A 233 -6.19 12.57 -11.31
CA LEU A 233 -5.88 11.53 -12.30
C LEU A 233 -5.13 12.10 -13.51
N ALA A 234 -5.64 13.19 -14.09
CA ALA A 234 -5.02 13.85 -15.24
C ALA A 234 -3.58 14.28 -14.93
N THR A 235 -3.36 14.84 -13.74
CA THR A 235 -2.06 15.31 -13.29
C THR A 235 -1.06 14.17 -13.14
N TYR A 236 -1.40 13.09 -12.43
CA TYR A 236 -0.44 12.00 -12.27
C TYR A 236 -0.21 11.20 -13.55
N ILE A 237 -1.22 11.10 -14.44
CA ILE A 237 -1.08 10.47 -15.75
C ILE A 237 -0.14 11.28 -16.65
N SER A 238 -0.10 12.62 -16.53
CA SER A 238 0.81 13.45 -17.33
C SER A 238 2.30 13.23 -17.02
N PHE A 239 2.64 12.60 -15.89
CA PHE A 239 4.01 12.14 -15.61
C PHE A 239 4.39 10.86 -16.39
N GLY A 240 3.50 10.34 -17.25
CA GLY A 240 3.77 9.16 -18.07
C GLY A 240 3.83 7.86 -17.26
N VAL A 241 3.14 7.78 -16.13
CA VAL A 241 3.08 6.55 -15.31
C VAL A 241 2.43 5.40 -16.09
N ASN A 242 2.86 4.17 -15.82
CA ASN A 242 2.41 2.97 -16.53
C ASN A 242 1.12 2.38 -15.95
N GLY A 243 0.72 2.77 -14.74
CA GLY A 243 -0.53 2.33 -14.14
C GLY A 243 -0.87 3.07 -12.85
N ILE A 244 -2.13 2.98 -12.47
CA ILE A 244 -2.70 3.63 -11.29
C ILE A 244 -3.36 2.58 -10.40
N MET A 245 -3.08 2.65 -9.10
CA MET A 245 -3.76 1.88 -8.06
C MET A 245 -4.78 2.80 -7.39
N THR A 246 -6.06 2.51 -7.57
CA THR A 246 -7.14 3.35 -7.06
C THR A 246 -8.21 2.54 -6.34
N GLU A 247 -8.78 3.13 -5.29
CA GLU A 247 -9.95 2.56 -4.60
C GLU A 247 -11.27 2.89 -5.32
N ASN A 248 -11.24 3.75 -6.35
CA ASN A 248 -12.40 4.18 -7.12
C ASN A 248 -12.20 3.91 -8.63
N PRO A 249 -12.15 2.64 -9.07
CA PRO A 249 -11.83 2.27 -10.45
C PRO A 249 -12.83 2.83 -11.48
N ALA A 250 -14.10 3.08 -11.09
CA ALA A 250 -15.08 3.68 -12.00
C ALA A 250 -14.68 5.09 -12.46
N THR A 251 -14.14 5.91 -11.55
CA THR A 251 -13.64 7.27 -11.88
C THR A 251 -12.49 7.19 -12.87
N ALA A 252 -11.49 6.34 -12.58
CA ALA A 252 -10.34 6.13 -13.43
C ALA A 252 -10.74 5.64 -14.83
N ILE A 253 -11.65 4.67 -14.93
CA ILE A 253 -12.15 4.15 -16.20
C ILE A 253 -12.90 5.24 -16.98
N ALA A 254 -13.73 6.03 -16.31
CA ALA A 254 -14.47 7.12 -16.96
C ALA A 254 -13.51 8.15 -17.55
N TYR A 255 -12.48 8.57 -16.80
CA TYR A 255 -11.45 9.48 -17.29
C TYR A 255 -10.67 8.88 -18.45
N LEU A 256 -10.11 7.67 -18.29
CA LEU A 256 -9.26 7.02 -19.30
C LEU A 256 -9.99 6.70 -20.62
N LYS A 257 -11.32 6.56 -20.58
CA LYS A 257 -12.16 6.40 -21.79
C LYS A 257 -12.59 7.72 -22.40
N SER A 258 -12.44 8.84 -21.69
CA SER A 258 -12.77 10.16 -22.20
C SER A 258 -11.70 10.65 -23.18
N PRO A 259 -12.05 11.53 -24.14
CA PRO A 259 -11.06 12.17 -25.01
C PRO A 259 -9.98 12.95 -24.24
N CYS A 260 -10.32 13.50 -23.06
CA CYS A 260 -9.40 14.27 -22.23
C CYS A 260 -8.21 13.46 -21.69
N ALA A 261 -8.27 12.13 -21.71
CA ALA A 261 -7.13 11.29 -21.33
C ALA A 261 -5.97 11.39 -22.33
N ASN A 262 -6.22 11.80 -23.57
CA ASN A 262 -5.18 12.14 -24.53
C ASN A 262 -4.82 13.62 -24.38
N LEU A 263 -3.72 13.90 -23.68
CA LEU A 263 -3.25 15.27 -23.42
C LEU A 263 -2.83 16.02 -24.70
N ASP A 264 -2.55 15.30 -25.78
CA ASP A 264 -2.16 15.87 -27.08
C ASP A 264 -3.37 16.10 -28.01
N ALA A 265 -4.59 15.76 -27.58
CA ALA A 265 -5.78 15.94 -28.40
C ALA A 265 -6.21 17.42 -28.46
N ASP A 266 -6.46 17.90 -29.68
CA ASP A 266 -7.09 19.21 -29.90
C ASP A 266 -8.60 19.11 -29.62
N LEU A 267 -8.99 19.51 -28.41
CA LEU A 267 -10.35 19.42 -27.91
C LEU A 267 -10.87 20.81 -27.52
N PRO A 268 -12.17 21.09 -27.69
CA PRO A 268 -12.77 22.34 -27.22
C PRO A 268 -12.78 22.47 -25.69
N TYR A 269 -12.61 21.35 -24.99
CA TYR A 269 -12.49 21.28 -23.54
C TYR A 269 -11.56 20.12 -23.15
N THR A 270 -10.59 20.40 -22.28
CA THR A 270 -9.63 19.42 -21.77
C THR A 270 -9.55 19.52 -20.26
N ILE A 271 -9.49 18.38 -19.58
CA ILE A 271 -9.14 18.32 -18.17
C ILE A 271 -7.61 18.40 -18.10
N LEU A 272 -7.10 19.57 -17.71
CA LEU A 272 -5.67 19.82 -17.69
C LEU A 272 -5.05 19.34 -16.36
N PRO A 273 -3.83 18.78 -16.40
CA PRO A 273 -2.97 18.64 -15.24
C PRO A 273 -2.86 19.95 -14.48
N VAL A 274 -2.94 19.89 -13.15
CA VAL A 274 -2.67 21.07 -12.32
C VAL A 274 -1.18 21.35 -12.28
N GLU A 275 -0.80 22.61 -12.22
CA GLU A 275 0.59 23.01 -11.99
C GLU A 275 0.90 22.87 -10.50
N PRO A 276 1.84 21.97 -10.09
CA PRO A 276 2.22 21.87 -8.69
C PRO A 276 2.75 23.21 -8.16
N SER A 277 2.52 23.50 -6.88
CA SER A 277 2.89 24.77 -6.24
C SER A 277 2.07 26.01 -6.65
N ALA A 278 1.12 25.91 -7.59
CA ALA A 278 0.37 27.06 -8.07
C ALA A 278 -0.43 27.79 -6.98
N LEU A 279 -0.91 27.07 -5.97
CA LEU A 279 -1.64 27.67 -4.85
C LEU A 279 -0.74 28.17 -3.72
N LEU A 280 0.56 27.82 -3.69
CA LEU A 280 1.46 28.22 -2.59
C LEU A 280 1.62 29.74 -2.48
N GLN A 281 1.52 30.46 -3.59
CA GLN A 281 1.57 31.92 -3.61
C GLN A 281 0.38 32.59 -2.89
N LEU A 282 -0.72 31.87 -2.69
CA LEU A 282 -1.91 32.35 -1.99
C LEU A 282 -1.88 32.04 -0.50
N VAL A 283 -0.88 31.26 -0.05
CA VAL A 283 -0.79 30.79 1.33
C VAL A 283 -0.15 31.87 2.20
N PRO A 284 -0.77 32.26 3.33
CA PRO A 284 -0.17 33.21 4.25
C PRO A 284 1.20 32.75 4.78
N ASN A 285 2.13 33.69 4.93
CA ASN A 285 3.44 33.43 5.51
C ASN A 285 3.30 32.75 6.89
N GLY A 286 4.03 31.65 7.08
CA GLY A 286 4.02 30.87 8.33
C GLY A 286 2.88 29.85 8.45
N TYR A 287 2.01 29.70 7.44
CA TYR A 287 0.98 28.64 7.44
C TYR A 287 1.53 27.27 7.02
N ILE A 288 2.58 27.24 6.20
CA ILE A 288 3.27 26.02 5.78
C ILE A 288 4.68 26.03 6.34
N ASP A 289 4.94 25.12 7.27
CA ASP A 289 6.30 24.74 7.64
C ASP A 289 6.79 23.70 6.65
N LEU A 290 7.78 24.07 5.83
CA LEU A 290 8.37 23.15 4.86
C LEU A 290 9.00 21.97 5.60
N PRO A 291 8.50 20.73 5.43
CA PRO A 291 9.10 19.58 6.07
C PRO A 291 10.47 19.34 5.46
N LYS A 292 11.32 18.62 6.22
CA LYS A 292 12.56 18.10 5.66
C LYS A 292 12.23 17.29 4.40
N PRO A 293 12.96 17.48 3.29
CA PRO A 293 12.74 16.69 2.08
C PRO A 293 12.77 15.20 2.39
N ALA A 294 11.87 14.45 1.74
CA ALA A 294 11.88 12.99 1.79
C ALA A 294 13.27 12.44 1.41
N PRO A 295 13.70 11.31 1.98
CA PRO A 295 15.01 10.75 1.66
C PRO A 295 15.11 10.29 0.21
N ALA A 296 16.34 10.18 -0.28
CA ALA A 296 16.62 9.41 -1.49
C ALA A 296 16.43 7.91 -1.21
N LEU A 297 15.92 7.17 -2.18
CA LEU A 297 15.77 5.72 -2.08
C LEU A 297 17.15 5.05 -1.95
N LYS A 298 17.29 4.13 -1.00
CA LYS A 298 18.51 3.35 -0.78
C LYS A 298 18.32 1.91 -1.20
N SER A 299 19.43 1.25 -1.48
CA SER A 299 19.48 -0.20 -1.74
C SER A 299 18.85 -1.02 -0.61
N SER A 300 19.16 -0.67 0.64
CA SER A 300 18.62 -1.34 1.84
C SER A 300 17.10 -1.28 1.97
N ASP A 301 16.45 -0.32 1.30
CA ASP A 301 15.02 -0.10 1.40
C ASP A 301 14.24 -1.03 0.47
N VAL A 302 14.92 -1.68 -0.49
CA VAL A 302 14.30 -2.52 -1.53
C VAL A 302 14.97 -3.88 -1.66
N VAL A 303 16.20 -4.05 -1.18
CA VAL A 303 16.93 -5.32 -1.20
C VAL A 303 16.78 -6.02 0.14
N ALA A 304 15.92 -7.04 0.15
CA ALA A 304 15.71 -7.91 1.29
C ALA A 304 16.75 -9.05 1.34
N PRO A 305 17.13 -9.50 2.55
CA PRO A 305 17.89 -10.73 2.72
C PRO A 305 17.10 -11.95 2.21
N PRO A 306 17.75 -13.11 2.03
CA PRO A 306 17.04 -14.33 1.65
C PRO A 306 15.90 -14.68 2.62
N LEU A 307 14.77 -15.15 2.07
CA LEU A 307 13.65 -15.60 2.89
C LEU A 307 14.07 -16.67 3.90
N PRO A 308 13.67 -16.53 5.18
CA PRO A 308 13.91 -17.57 6.17
C PRO A 308 13.09 -18.84 5.85
N PRO A 309 13.53 -20.01 6.33
CA PRO A 309 12.76 -21.24 6.19
C PRO A 309 11.45 -21.16 7.00
N VAL A 310 10.41 -21.83 6.50
CA VAL A 310 9.15 -21.99 7.22
C VAL A 310 9.35 -22.98 8.37
N THR A 311 9.41 -22.49 9.61
CA THR A 311 9.65 -23.32 10.80
C THR A 311 8.40 -23.38 11.67
N LYS A 312 7.93 -24.57 12.02
CA LYS A 312 6.72 -24.70 12.85
C LYS A 312 7.00 -24.20 14.27
N LYS A 313 6.05 -23.48 14.88
CA LYS A 313 6.14 -22.96 16.26
C LYS A 313 6.54 -24.03 17.30
N THR A 314 6.25 -25.30 17.07
CA THR A 314 6.61 -26.43 17.95
C THR A 314 8.11 -26.77 17.97
N ASP A 315 8.87 -26.42 16.92
CA ASP A 315 10.31 -26.74 16.86
C ASP A 315 11.18 -25.78 17.69
N ARG A 316 10.61 -24.67 18.18
CA ARG A 316 11.32 -23.72 19.07
C ARG A 316 11.37 -24.15 20.54
N GLN A 317 10.65 -25.21 20.94
CA GLN A 317 10.64 -25.69 22.33
C GLN A 317 11.64 -26.82 22.62
N ASN A 318 12.34 -27.36 21.60
CA ASN A 318 13.25 -28.50 21.75
C ASN A 318 14.71 -28.19 21.44
N VAL A 319 15.25 -27.10 22.02
CA VAL A 319 16.72 -26.92 22.10
C VAL A 319 17.11 -26.68 23.55
N PRO A 320 17.80 -27.63 24.22
CA PRO A 320 18.40 -27.41 25.53
C PRO A 320 19.45 -26.31 25.45
N GLY A 321 19.41 -25.39 26.41
CA GLY A 321 20.09 -24.10 26.36
C GLY A 321 21.61 -24.14 26.20
N LYS A 322 22.12 -23.07 25.60
CA LYS A 322 23.45 -22.55 25.89
C LYS A 322 23.32 -21.06 26.09
N GLU A 323 23.46 -20.62 27.34
CA GLU A 323 23.65 -19.23 27.69
C GLU A 323 24.90 -18.71 26.97
N THR A 324 24.74 -17.66 26.18
CA THR A 324 25.85 -16.80 25.76
C THR A 324 25.38 -15.36 25.81
N SER A 325 25.82 -14.69 26.89
CA SER A 325 26.26 -13.30 26.97
C SER A 325 25.60 -12.29 26.02
N SER A 326 24.84 -11.38 26.63
CA SER A 326 24.29 -10.15 26.07
C SER A 326 25.39 -9.20 25.55
N GLY A 327 25.62 -9.22 24.24
CA GLY A 327 26.28 -8.13 23.54
C GLY A 327 25.30 -6.98 23.28
N GLN A 328 25.46 -5.87 24.00
CA GLN A 328 24.73 -4.63 23.77
C GLN A 328 24.92 -4.15 22.32
N LEU A 329 23.86 -4.16 21.52
CA LEU A 329 23.82 -3.41 20.26
C LEU A 329 23.39 -1.97 20.58
N ASN A 330 24.36 -1.14 20.94
CA ASN A 330 24.16 0.31 21.04
C ASN A 330 24.01 0.89 19.63
N THR A 331 22.78 1.26 19.24
CA THR A 331 22.55 2.28 18.21
C THR A 331 21.47 3.25 18.71
N PRO A 332 21.71 4.57 18.69
CA PRO A 332 20.75 5.53 19.20
C PRO A 332 19.69 5.80 18.13
N LEU A 333 18.51 5.21 18.26
CA LEU A 333 17.37 5.56 17.42
C LEU A 333 16.78 6.88 17.95
N LYS A 334 17.13 7.99 17.30
CA LYS A 334 16.63 9.32 17.66
C LYS A 334 15.14 9.44 17.32
N SER A 335 14.35 9.45 18.39
CA SER A 335 12.98 9.96 18.51
C SER A 335 12.76 11.26 17.72
N THR A 336 11.72 11.30 16.89
CA THR A 336 10.99 12.52 16.57
C THR A 336 9.51 12.27 16.81
N PHE A 337 8.98 12.95 17.83
CA PHE A 337 7.56 13.01 18.16
C PHE A 337 6.87 13.90 17.11
N PHE A 338 5.83 13.37 16.45
CA PHE A 338 4.77 14.21 15.89
C PHE A 338 3.61 14.17 16.86
N ALA A 339 3.46 15.23 17.64
CA ALA A 339 2.25 15.48 18.40
C ALA A 339 1.19 16.00 17.43
N ALA A 340 0.19 15.18 17.13
CA ALA A 340 -1.01 15.64 16.43
C ALA A 340 -1.82 16.50 17.42
N THR A 341 -1.68 17.82 17.33
CA THR A 341 -2.59 18.75 18.00
C THR A 341 -3.92 18.76 17.25
N ILE A 342 -4.89 18.01 17.77
CA ILE A 342 -6.29 18.10 17.38
C ILE A 342 -6.81 19.47 17.84
N THR A 343 -7.15 20.34 16.90
CA THR A 343 -7.87 21.59 17.19
C THR A 343 -9.34 21.39 16.86
N ILE A 344 -10.17 21.25 17.89
CA ILE A 344 -11.63 21.19 17.75
C ILE A 344 -12.13 22.63 17.54
N ILE A 345 -12.64 22.95 16.35
CA ILE A 345 -13.37 24.20 16.12
C ILE A 345 -14.83 23.97 16.54
N ILE A 346 -15.22 24.56 17.67
CA ILE A 346 -16.63 24.66 18.06
C ILE A 346 -17.19 25.92 17.41
N LEU A 347 -18.07 25.76 16.40
CA LEU A 347 -18.89 26.86 15.90
C LEU A 347 -20.01 27.13 16.92
N ILE A 348 -19.89 28.23 17.68
CA ILE A 348 -21.00 28.78 18.46
C ILE A 348 -21.73 29.77 17.56
N PHE A 349 -22.91 29.37 17.08
CA PHE A 349 -23.95 30.32 16.69
C PHE A 349 -24.47 30.97 17.97
N MET A 350 -24.34 32.30 18.08
CA MET A 350 -25.17 33.09 18.98
C MET A 350 -25.79 34.23 18.19
N LEU A 351 -27.12 34.19 18.22
CA LEU A 351 -28.03 35.28 17.88
C LEU A 351 -27.61 36.59 18.57
N SER A 352 -27.44 37.64 17.78
CA SER A 352 -27.92 39.01 18.04
C SER A 352 -27.82 39.82 16.76
#